data_AF-A0A9W9SEQ8-F1
#
_entry.id   AF-A0A9W9SEQ8-F1
#
_cell.length_a   1.000
_cell.length_b   1.000
_cell.length_c   1.000
_cell.angle_alpha   90.00
_cell.angle_beta   90.00
_cell.angle_gamma   90.00
#
_symmetry.space_group_name_H-M   'P 1'
#
loop_
_entity.id
_entity.type
_entity.pdbx_description
1 polymer ?
#
loop_
_entity_poly.entity_id
_entity_poly.type
_entity_poly.pdbx_seq_one_letter_code
_entity_poly.pdbx_strand_id
1 'polypeptide(L)'
;MAQSAEYEQALICSKEWAWATNPSNWHSQEALCHTVALDGDDDASALKAILELPERLHVTPAPDTLISGPGTLSALPLEIIFQVMDQLDIKSAVVFSQTSRMSRYLVQNHPSYKPLLQFAMPILKLYSEYGIETCNNINDLGKELRYPYCRCCGRHGTRLFLPLGERVCVNCSAGNPAYWCISVKDAMAIFCMNERQIRKLPILTMKELCWNVWSILDPLPAGRGDFVSAKGAFIAAMDIWGNRKTMCRYASVYDDDRHRDDPDIDKDGLLAAYWVLRNMQIKTPDDPTQLDSPTLVMPPQIVSIMSAPFPWIPKGKTEVDRRYMCRGCLWLSERNKVSDTLLKYSGINPKLSDARVKRIIAGRCQMTYTWEDLMTHVRGCAGAGILMRRYFVERDHQWCLPKDGS
;
A
#
# COMPACT_ATOMS: atom_id res chain seq x y z
N MET A 1 -10.46 -24.58 -29.06
CA MET A 1 -10.95 -23.36 -28.36
C MET A 1 -12.48 -23.34 -28.20
N ALA A 2 -13.28 -23.52 -29.25
CA ALA A 2 -14.75 -23.51 -29.15
C ALA A 2 -15.34 -24.54 -28.16
N GLN A 3 -14.88 -25.81 -28.22
CA GLN A 3 -15.30 -26.87 -27.28
C GLN A 3 -14.97 -26.55 -25.80
N SER A 4 -13.92 -25.78 -25.53
CA SER A 4 -13.54 -25.38 -24.17
C SER A 4 -14.47 -24.30 -23.62
N ALA A 5 -14.89 -23.36 -24.47
CA ALA A 5 -15.77 -22.26 -24.06
C ALA A 5 -17.22 -22.75 -23.81
N GLU A 6 -17.71 -23.68 -24.63
CA GLU A 6 -19.00 -24.35 -24.42
C GLU A 6 -19.00 -25.17 -23.13
N TYR A 7 -17.91 -25.91 -22.87
CA TYR A 7 -17.75 -26.65 -21.62
C TYR A 7 -17.76 -25.72 -20.40
N GLU A 8 -17.00 -24.62 -20.42
CA GLU A 8 -16.96 -23.65 -19.33
C GLU A 8 -18.32 -22.98 -19.10
N GLN A 9 -19.04 -22.67 -20.18
CA GLN A 9 -20.37 -22.09 -20.08
C GLN A 9 -21.37 -23.08 -19.49
N ALA A 10 -21.36 -24.34 -19.96
CA ALA A 10 -22.18 -25.41 -19.41
C ALA A 10 -21.85 -25.65 -17.93
N LEU A 11 -20.57 -25.61 -17.58
CA LEU A 11 -20.09 -25.75 -16.22
C LEU A 11 -20.61 -24.63 -15.32
N ILE A 12 -20.42 -23.36 -15.70
CA ILE A 12 -20.85 -22.20 -14.91
C ILE A 12 -22.38 -22.16 -14.73
N CYS A 13 -23.13 -22.63 -15.73
CA CYS A 13 -24.58 -22.73 -15.65
C CYS A 13 -25.08 -23.97 -14.88
N SER A 14 -24.19 -24.86 -14.45
CA SER A 14 -24.57 -26.12 -13.81
C SER A 14 -25.05 -25.91 -12.37
N LYS A 15 -25.94 -26.78 -11.89
CA LYS A 15 -26.40 -26.75 -10.50
C LYS A 15 -25.26 -27.04 -9.53
N GLU A 16 -24.34 -27.91 -9.94
CA GLU A 16 -23.14 -28.26 -9.18
C GLU A 16 -22.24 -27.04 -8.99
N TRP A 17 -22.07 -26.21 -10.03
CA TRP A 17 -21.32 -24.95 -9.91
C TRP A 17 -22.01 -23.99 -8.95
N ALA A 18 -23.31 -23.73 -9.13
CA ALA A 18 -24.06 -22.83 -8.25
C ALA A 18 -24.00 -23.29 -6.77
N TRP A 19 -24.04 -24.60 -6.54
CA TRP A 19 -23.91 -25.18 -5.20
C TRP A 19 -22.49 -25.05 -4.66
N ALA A 20 -21.47 -25.46 -5.42
CA ALA A 20 -20.08 -25.47 -4.97
C ALA A 20 -19.52 -24.08 -4.71
N THR A 21 -19.95 -23.08 -5.49
CA THR A 21 -19.44 -21.70 -5.44
C THR A 21 -20.17 -20.81 -4.44
N ASN A 22 -21.20 -21.31 -3.76
CA ASN A 22 -21.87 -20.59 -2.69
C ASN A 22 -21.17 -20.88 -1.35
N PRO A 23 -20.52 -19.88 -0.72
CA PRO A 23 -19.86 -20.04 0.59
C PRO A 23 -20.77 -20.64 1.67
N SER A 24 -22.07 -20.37 1.61
CA SER A 24 -23.04 -20.85 2.61
C SER A 24 -23.28 -22.35 2.56
N ASN A 25 -22.88 -23.03 1.49
CA ASN A 25 -22.99 -24.49 1.35
C ASN A 25 -21.77 -25.23 1.94
N TRP A 26 -20.75 -24.51 2.39
CA TRP A 26 -19.55 -25.10 2.97
C TRP A 26 -19.76 -25.41 4.46
N HIS A 27 -19.49 -26.65 4.84
CA HIS A 27 -19.63 -27.15 6.21
C HIS A 27 -18.46 -26.75 7.13
N SER A 28 -17.32 -26.36 6.56
CA SER A 28 -16.13 -25.92 7.29
C SER A 28 -15.65 -24.57 6.76
N GLN A 29 -15.67 -23.57 7.63
CA GLN A 29 -15.09 -22.24 7.35
C GLN A 29 -13.57 -22.34 7.15
N GLU A 30 -12.89 -23.23 7.87
CA GLU A 30 -11.44 -23.45 7.74
C GLU A 30 -11.09 -24.01 6.36
N ALA A 31 -11.80 -25.03 5.89
CA ALA A 31 -11.60 -25.61 4.56
C ALA A 31 -11.87 -24.57 3.46
N LEU A 32 -12.94 -23.79 3.61
CA LEU A 32 -13.24 -22.69 2.68
C LEU A 32 -12.12 -21.65 2.69
N CYS A 33 -11.71 -21.17 3.87
CA CYS A 33 -10.63 -20.21 4.03
C CYS A 33 -9.34 -20.71 3.36
N HIS A 34 -8.95 -21.96 3.63
CA HIS A 34 -7.78 -22.57 3.00
C HIS A 34 -7.90 -22.66 1.46
N THR A 35 -9.12 -22.83 0.93
CA THR A 35 -9.37 -22.97 -0.51
C THR A 35 -9.34 -21.63 -1.24
N VAL A 36 -9.96 -20.58 -0.68
CA VAL A 36 -10.20 -19.32 -1.42
C VAL A 36 -9.43 -18.12 -0.91
N ALA A 37 -8.83 -18.20 0.28
CA ALA A 37 -8.13 -17.08 0.89
C ALA A 37 -6.60 -17.24 0.85
N LEU A 38 -5.95 -16.10 0.80
CA LEU A 38 -4.54 -15.90 1.11
C LEU A 38 -4.46 -14.83 2.18
N ASP A 39 -3.39 -14.85 2.98
CA ASP A 39 -3.12 -13.75 3.90
C ASP A 39 -2.85 -12.46 3.12
N GLY A 40 -3.39 -11.35 3.63
CA GLY A 40 -3.22 -10.04 3.02
C GLY A 40 -1.83 -9.45 3.25
N ASP A 41 -1.43 -8.56 2.36
CA ASP A 41 -0.16 -7.82 2.42
C ASP A 41 0.04 -6.96 3.69
N ASP A 42 -1.01 -6.68 4.46
CA ASP A 42 -0.95 -5.93 5.72
C ASP A 42 -0.68 -6.79 6.96
N ASP A 43 -0.34 -8.07 6.78
CA ASP A 43 -0.03 -8.95 7.91
C ASP A 43 1.14 -8.40 8.72
N ALA A 44 0.87 -8.10 10.00
CA ALA A 44 1.87 -7.71 10.98
C ALA A 44 3.01 -8.73 11.09
N SER A 45 2.79 -9.98 10.67
CA SER A 45 3.83 -11.01 10.57
C SER A 45 4.94 -10.65 9.57
N ALA A 46 4.60 -10.06 8.42
CA ALA A 46 5.60 -9.57 7.45
C ALA A 46 6.43 -8.41 8.03
N LEU A 47 5.79 -7.57 8.85
CA LEU A 47 6.47 -6.50 9.59
C LEU A 47 7.40 -7.05 10.69
N LYS A 48 7.02 -8.13 11.36
CA LYS A 48 7.88 -8.77 12.39
C LYS A 48 9.19 -9.31 11.82
N ALA A 49 9.20 -9.81 10.59
CA ALA A 49 10.42 -10.27 9.93
C ALA A 49 11.45 -9.12 9.72
N ILE A 50 11.00 -7.87 9.62
CA ILE A 50 11.88 -6.69 9.49
C ILE A 50 12.63 -6.38 10.80
N LEU A 51 12.10 -6.82 11.95
CA LEU A 51 12.65 -6.52 13.28
C LEU A 51 13.97 -7.25 13.57
N GLU A 52 14.43 -8.16 12.72
CA GLU A 52 15.76 -8.80 12.85
C GLU A 52 16.93 -7.84 12.52
N LEU A 53 16.67 -6.62 12.05
CA LEU A 53 17.69 -5.59 11.85
C LEU A 53 18.10 -4.90 13.18
N PRO A 54 19.37 -4.46 13.34
CA PRO A 54 19.94 -4.09 14.64
C PRO A 54 19.14 -3.06 15.45
N GLU A 55 19.11 -3.33 16.75
CA GLU A 55 18.32 -2.68 17.80
C GLU A 55 18.80 -1.24 18.09
N ARG A 56 18.00 -0.23 17.74
CA ARG A 56 18.15 1.15 18.27
C ARG A 56 16.86 1.87 18.62
N LEU A 57 15.69 1.34 18.25
CA LEU A 57 14.39 1.92 18.60
C LEU A 57 13.71 1.21 19.77
N HIS A 58 14.32 0.17 20.33
CA HIS A 58 13.82 -0.46 21.55
C HIS A 58 14.04 0.49 22.73
N VAL A 59 12.99 1.25 23.02
CA VAL A 59 12.90 1.99 24.27
C VAL A 59 12.68 0.95 25.36
N THR A 60 13.75 0.58 26.06
CA THR A 60 13.67 -0.36 27.18
C THR A 60 12.67 0.13 28.23
N PRO A 61 11.81 -0.77 28.77
CA PRO A 61 10.87 -0.40 29.83
C PRO A 61 11.61 0.25 31.00
N ALA A 62 11.12 1.38 31.50
CA ALA A 62 11.71 2.00 32.67
C ALA A 62 11.42 1.13 33.91
N PRO A 63 12.41 0.86 34.78
CA PRO A 63 12.15 0.18 36.05
C PRO A 63 11.33 1.06 37.00
N ASP A 64 10.45 0.45 37.80
CA ASP A 64 9.45 1.08 38.69
C ASP A 64 10.00 1.90 39.88
N THR A 65 11.30 2.24 39.89
CA THR A 65 11.91 2.98 41.00
C THR A 65 11.91 4.49 40.73
N LEU A 66 11.44 5.26 41.73
CA LEU A 66 11.41 6.74 41.83
C LEU A 66 11.42 7.47 40.47
N ILE A 67 10.22 7.68 39.93
CA ILE A 67 10.01 8.35 38.65
C ILE A 67 10.35 9.84 38.81
N SER A 68 11.42 10.31 38.18
CA SER A 68 11.61 11.75 37.94
C SER A 68 10.49 12.24 37.02
N GLY A 69 9.70 13.22 37.49
CA GLY A 69 8.66 13.86 36.68
C GLY A 69 9.25 14.55 35.45
N PRO A 70 8.44 14.89 34.43
CA PRO A 70 8.90 15.51 33.17
C PRO A 70 9.31 16.99 33.34
N GLY A 71 9.89 17.35 34.49
CA GLY A 71 10.27 18.72 34.84
C GLY A 71 9.03 19.61 35.05
N THR A 72 9.04 20.79 34.45
CA THR A 72 7.95 21.78 34.54
C THR A 72 6.62 21.30 33.95
N LEU A 73 6.66 20.34 33.01
CA LEU A 73 5.45 19.72 32.46
C LEU A 73 4.65 18.96 33.51
N SER A 74 5.24 18.60 34.65
CA SER A 74 4.55 17.95 35.77
C SER A 74 3.45 18.83 36.38
N ALA A 75 3.44 20.14 36.08
CA ALA A 75 2.40 21.06 36.53
C ALA A 75 1.14 21.02 35.65
N LEU A 76 1.20 20.38 34.47
CA LEU A 76 0.07 20.31 33.54
C LEU A 76 -0.79 19.06 33.81
N PRO A 77 -2.11 19.14 33.61
CA PRO A 77 -2.97 17.97 33.56
C PRO A 77 -2.54 16.99 32.46
N LEU A 78 -2.78 15.70 32.66
CA LEU A 78 -2.36 14.63 31.74
C LEU A 78 -2.94 14.85 30.33
N GLU A 79 -4.18 15.34 30.25
CA GLU A 79 -4.88 15.62 29.01
C GLU A 79 -4.13 16.66 28.16
N ILE A 80 -3.61 17.71 28.81
CA ILE A 80 -2.85 18.76 28.14
C ILE A 80 -1.48 18.21 27.69
N ILE A 81 -0.85 17.37 28.51
CA ILE A 81 0.40 16.73 28.12
C ILE A 81 0.19 15.85 26.88
N PHE A 82 -0.89 15.07 26.83
CA PHE A 82 -1.21 14.25 25.65
C PHE A 82 -1.56 15.10 24.43
N GLN A 83 -2.27 16.21 24.57
CA GLN A 83 -2.50 17.14 23.46
C GLN A 83 -1.20 17.76 22.92
N VAL A 84 -0.22 18.06 23.78
CA VAL A 84 1.10 18.51 23.34
C VAL A 84 1.83 17.39 22.61
N MET A 85 1.75 16.17 23.14
CA MET A 85 2.38 14.99 22.52
C MET A 85 1.77 14.62 21.17
N ASP A 86 0.48 14.87 20.96
CA ASP A 86 -0.19 14.69 19.67
C ASP A 86 0.43 15.51 18.54
N GLN A 87 1.11 16.62 18.87
CA GLN A 87 1.79 17.49 17.89
C GLN A 87 3.24 17.07 17.62
N LEU A 88 3.78 16.12 18.38
CA LEU A 88 5.15 15.68 18.20
C LEU A 88 5.28 14.79 16.97
N ASP A 89 6.26 15.11 16.13
CA ASP A 89 6.81 14.19 15.14
C ASP A 89 7.54 13.02 15.82
N ILE A 90 7.84 11.97 15.06
CA ILE A 90 8.46 10.74 15.58
C ILE A 90 9.80 11.07 16.26
N LYS A 91 10.63 11.93 15.65
CA LYS A 91 11.95 12.29 16.21
C LYS A 91 11.79 13.07 17.51
N SER A 92 10.93 14.07 17.52
CA SER A 92 10.64 14.91 18.68
C SER A 92 10.09 14.07 19.84
N ALA A 93 9.25 13.08 19.57
CA ALA A 93 8.76 12.16 20.60
C ALA A 93 9.83 11.20 21.13
N VAL A 94 10.71 10.69 20.26
CA VAL A 94 11.87 9.89 20.68
C VAL A 94 12.78 10.73 21.58
N VAL A 95 13.11 11.96 21.19
CA VAL A 95 13.91 12.89 22.00
C VAL A 95 13.22 13.20 23.33
N PHE A 96 11.91 13.47 23.31
CA PHE A 96 11.13 13.70 24.53
C PHE A 96 11.15 12.49 25.48
N SER A 97 11.06 11.26 24.95
CA SER A 97 11.13 10.01 25.74
C SER A 97 12.50 9.79 26.41
N GLN A 98 13.53 10.53 26.01
CA GLN A 98 14.87 10.44 26.58
C GLN A 98 15.10 11.43 27.71
N THR A 99 14.23 12.41 27.94
CA THR A 99 14.46 13.47 28.93
C THR A 99 14.20 13.03 30.38
N SER A 100 13.25 12.13 30.62
CA SER A 100 12.95 11.60 31.95
C SER A 100 12.28 10.21 31.87
N ARG A 101 12.25 9.49 33.00
CA ARG A 101 11.52 8.21 33.10
C ARG A 101 10.02 8.42 32.90
N MET A 102 9.46 9.52 33.41
CA MET A 102 8.04 9.83 33.20
C MET A 102 7.74 10.17 31.74
N SER A 103 8.55 11.00 31.08
CA SER A 103 8.36 11.34 29.67
C SER A 103 8.33 10.08 28.80
N ARG A 104 9.23 9.13 29.07
CA ARG A 104 9.24 7.82 28.42
C ARG A 104 7.95 7.06 28.65
N TYR A 105 7.53 6.96 29.90
CA TYR A 105 6.29 6.27 30.28
C TYR A 105 5.08 6.88 29.58
N LEU A 106 4.98 8.21 29.54
CA LEU A 106 3.92 8.94 28.87
C LEU A 106 3.91 8.65 27.37
N VAL A 107 5.07 8.73 26.70
CA VAL A 107 5.19 8.41 25.27
C VAL A 107 4.75 6.98 25.00
N GLN A 108 5.26 5.99 25.75
CA GLN A 108 4.93 4.58 25.57
C GLN A 108 3.46 4.25 25.84
N ASN A 109 2.78 5.04 26.69
CA ASN A 109 1.36 4.86 27.01
C ASN A 109 0.44 5.82 26.27
N HIS A 110 0.98 6.65 25.37
CA HIS A 110 0.19 7.60 24.60
C HIS A 110 -0.79 6.85 23.67
N PRO A 111 -2.09 7.23 23.62
CA PRO A 111 -3.11 6.48 22.88
C PRO A 111 -2.81 6.26 21.39
N SER A 112 -2.15 7.22 20.74
CA SER A 112 -1.76 7.13 19.33
C SER A 112 -0.39 6.47 19.12
N TYR A 113 0.52 6.56 20.10
CA TYR A 113 1.88 6.03 19.96
C TYR A 113 1.99 4.56 20.35
N LYS A 114 1.29 4.15 21.41
CA LYS A 114 1.31 2.77 21.91
C LYS A 114 0.96 1.75 20.81
N PRO A 115 -0.10 1.94 20.00
CA PRO A 115 -0.39 1.02 18.89
C PRO A 115 0.65 1.06 17.78
N LEU A 116 1.27 2.22 17.51
CA LEU A 116 2.37 2.33 16.53
C LEU A 116 3.59 1.52 17.00
N LEU A 117 3.95 1.61 18.29
CA LEU A 117 5.01 0.78 18.89
C LEU A 117 4.66 -0.71 18.89
N GLN A 118 3.39 -1.07 18.98
CA GLN A 118 3.00 -2.48 19.05
C GLN A 118 2.94 -3.13 17.66
N PHE A 119 2.47 -2.40 16.64
CA PHE A 119 2.08 -2.98 15.36
C PHE A 119 2.83 -2.40 14.15
N ALA A 120 3.51 -1.26 14.31
CA ALA A 120 4.13 -0.51 13.21
C ALA A 120 5.57 -0.07 13.53
N MET A 121 6.27 -0.75 14.45
CA MET A 121 7.68 -0.47 14.77
C MET A 121 8.60 -0.42 13.55
N PRO A 122 8.49 -1.33 12.57
CA PRO A 122 9.31 -1.24 11.38
C PRO A 122 9.11 0.07 10.62
N ILE A 123 7.90 0.64 10.63
CA ILE A 123 7.65 1.94 9.97
C ILE A 123 8.43 3.06 10.66
N LEU A 124 8.49 3.09 11.99
CA LEU A 124 9.31 4.08 12.70
C LEU A 124 10.80 3.96 12.32
N LYS A 125 11.28 2.74 12.09
CA LYS A 125 12.63 2.47 11.58
C LYS A 125 12.82 3.01 10.16
N LEU A 126 11.86 2.73 9.26
CA LEU A 126 11.88 3.22 7.88
C LEU A 126 11.92 4.74 7.82
N TYR A 127 11.16 5.41 8.69
CA TYR A 127 11.19 6.86 8.79
C TYR A 127 12.60 7.37 9.08
N SER A 128 13.32 6.70 9.99
CA SER A 128 14.69 7.09 10.33
C SER A 128 15.70 6.74 9.25
N GLU A 129 15.51 5.60 8.58
CA GLU A 129 16.34 5.19 7.47
C GLU A 129 16.28 6.19 6.29
N TYR A 130 15.09 6.71 6.02
CA TYR A 130 14.82 7.68 4.95
C TYR A 130 14.93 9.15 5.37
N GLY A 131 15.23 9.44 6.64
CA GLY A 131 15.39 10.80 7.15
C GLY A 131 14.11 11.63 7.15
N ILE A 132 12.95 10.98 7.26
CA ILE A 132 11.62 11.62 7.26
C ILE A 132 10.95 11.61 8.62
N GLU A 133 11.71 11.42 9.71
CA GLU A 133 11.15 11.31 11.07
C GLU A 133 10.40 12.56 11.53
N THR A 134 10.67 13.71 10.91
CA THR A 134 10.05 15.00 11.21
C THR A 134 8.83 15.31 10.34
N CYS A 135 8.45 14.42 9.42
CA CYS A 135 7.43 14.74 8.40
C CYS A 135 6.00 14.49 8.88
N ASN A 136 5.78 13.50 9.74
CA ASN A 136 4.45 13.12 10.23
C ASN A 136 4.43 13.11 11.75
N ASN A 137 3.37 13.67 12.33
CA ASN A 137 3.14 13.59 13.77
C ASN A 137 2.55 12.23 14.17
N ILE A 138 2.76 11.87 15.43
CA ILE A 138 2.30 10.59 16.00
C ILE A 138 0.80 10.44 15.92
N ASN A 139 0.05 11.52 16.13
CA ASN A 139 -1.40 11.48 16.17
C ASN A 139 -1.98 11.11 14.81
N ASP A 140 -1.46 11.72 13.74
CA ASP A 140 -1.93 11.47 12.38
C ASP A 140 -1.60 10.05 11.94
N LEU A 141 -0.41 9.54 12.25
CA LEU A 141 -0.09 8.12 12.03
C LEU A 141 -0.98 7.18 12.86
N GLY A 142 -1.28 7.55 14.11
CA GLY A 142 -2.20 6.80 14.96
C GLY A 142 -3.63 6.79 14.41
N LYS A 143 -4.11 7.88 13.82
CA LYS A 143 -5.40 7.93 13.12
C LYS A 143 -5.39 7.03 11.88
N GLU A 144 -4.30 6.99 11.14
CA GLU A 144 -4.17 6.14 9.96
C GLU A 144 -4.19 4.64 10.31
N LEU A 145 -3.69 4.24 11.49
CA LEU A 145 -3.89 2.86 12.00
C LEU A 145 -5.37 2.52 12.20
N ARG A 146 -6.22 3.50 12.48
CA ARG A 146 -7.66 3.32 12.73
C ARG A 146 -8.51 3.51 11.47
N TYR A 147 -7.98 4.15 10.45
CA TYR A 147 -8.64 4.40 9.18
C TYR A 147 -8.39 3.21 8.22
N PRO A 148 -9.40 2.48 7.73
CA PRO A 148 -9.15 1.28 6.91
C PRO A 148 -8.97 1.54 5.41
N TYR A 149 -9.30 2.74 4.95
CA TYR A 149 -9.47 3.01 3.52
C TYR A 149 -8.26 3.70 2.89
N CYS A 150 -8.12 3.54 1.60
CA CYS A 150 -7.13 4.20 0.77
C CYS A 150 -7.54 5.68 0.59
N ARG A 151 -6.61 6.60 0.85
CA ARG A 151 -6.82 8.06 0.66
C ARG A 151 -7.04 8.45 -0.80
N CYS A 152 -6.64 7.59 -1.74
CA CYS A 152 -6.75 7.82 -3.18
C CYS A 152 -8.09 7.35 -3.78
N CYS A 153 -8.49 6.10 -3.49
CA CYS A 153 -9.61 5.42 -4.18
C CYS A 153 -10.73 4.95 -3.25
N GLY A 154 -10.60 5.13 -1.93
CA GLY A 154 -11.63 4.72 -0.97
C GLY A 154 -11.74 3.21 -0.70
N ARG A 155 -11.08 2.34 -1.47
CA ARG A 155 -11.01 0.89 -1.18
C ARG A 155 -10.13 0.59 0.03
N HIS A 156 -10.18 -0.62 0.58
CA HIS A 156 -9.29 -1.01 1.69
C HIS A 156 -7.82 -0.76 1.34
N GLY A 157 -7.11 -0.07 2.24
CA GLY A 157 -5.70 0.26 2.08
C GLY A 157 -4.84 -0.56 3.03
N THR A 158 -3.85 -1.26 2.50
CA THR A 158 -2.96 -2.15 3.27
C THR A 158 -1.56 -1.60 3.49
N ARG A 159 -1.28 -0.42 2.92
CA ARG A 159 0.04 0.19 2.98
C ARG A 159 -0.03 1.61 3.48
N LEU A 160 1.06 2.08 4.08
CA LEU A 160 1.28 3.48 4.41
C LEU A 160 2.28 4.05 3.40
N PHE A 161 1.89 5.09 2.68
CA PHE A 161 2.82 5.89 1.90
C PHE A 161 3.61 6.80 2.84
N LEU A 162 4.86 6.43 3.09
CA LEU A 162 5.70 7.01 4.13
C LEU A 162 5.87 8.55 4.01
N PRO A 163 6.10 9.13 2.81
CA PRO A 163 6.36 10.57 2.68
C PRO A 163 5.24 11.47 3.22
N LEU A 164 3.98 11.03 3.10
CA LEU A 164 2.79 11.80 3.49
C LEU A 164 2.03 11.17 4.65
N GLY A 165 2.50 10.02 5.17
CA GLY A 165 1.81 9.28 6.21
C GLY A 165 0.40 8.86 5.81
N GLU A 166 0.12 8.63 4.52
CA GLU A 166 -1.24 8.32 4.04
C GLU A 166 -1.45 6.83 3.81
N ARG A 167 -2.58 6.28 4.27
CA ARG A 167 -2.98 4.92 3.88
C ARG A 167 -3.34 4.83 2.41
N VAL A 168 -2.81 3.83 1.73
CA VAL A 168 -2.98 3.57 0.30
C VAL A 168 -3.14 2.06 0.04
N CYS A 169 -3.90 1.68 -0.98
CA CYS A 169 -3.97 0.29 -1.44
C CYS A 169 -2.79 -0.04 -2.36
N VAL A 170 -2.48 -1.33 -2.51
CA VAL A 170 -1.36 -1.82 -3.36
C VAL A 170 -1.46 -1.25 -4.78
N ASN A 171 -2.66 -1.30 -5.37
CA ASN A 171 -2.92 -0.78 -6.72
C ASN A 171 -2.61 0.71 -6.87
N CYS A 172 -3.05 1.54 -5.93
CA CYS A 172 -2.77 2.98 -6.00
C CYS A 172 -1.30 3.27 -5.71
N SER A 173 -0.66 2.54 -4.79
CA SER A 173 0.76 2.72 -4.52
C SER A 173 1.64 2.36 -5.72
N ALA A 174 1.29 1.30 -6.46
CA ALA A 174 2.06 0.85 -7.61
C ALA A 174 1.72 1.66 -8.87
N GLY A 175 0.43 1.90 -9.13
CA GLY A 175 -0.05 2.40 -10.42
C GLY A 175 -0.43 3.87 -10.47
N ASN A 176 -0.54 4.59 -9.34
CA ASN A 176 -0.86 6.02 -9.36
C ASN A 176 0.42 6.87 -9.19
N PRO A 177 0.78 7.71 -10.18
CA PRO A 177 1.92 8.62 -10.09
C PRO A 177 1.93 9.56 -8.88
N ALA A 178 0.77 9.84 -8.28
CA ALA A 178 0.68 10.63 -7.05
C ALA A 178 1.45 9.99 -5.87
N TYR A 179 1.57 8.65 -5.86
CA TYR A 179 2.23 7.90 -4.81
C TYR A 179 3.67 7.49 -5.18
N TRP A 180 4.26 8.16 -6.18
CA TRP A 180 5.67 8.00 -6.51
C TRP A 180 6.54 9.02 -5.76
N CYS A 181 7.80 8.64 -5.56
CA CYS A 181 8.85 9.58 -5.20
C CYS A 181 9.72 9.86 -6.42
N ILE A 182 10.08 11.13 -6.61
CA ILE A 182 10.89 11.60 -7.73
C ILE A 182 12.07 12.39 -7.20
N SER A 183 13.16 12.48 -7.97
CA SER A 183 14.33 13.25 -7.52
C SER A 183 13.98 14.72 -7.31
N VAL A 184 14.68 15.39 -6.39
CA VAL A 184 14.53 16.84 -6.19
C VAL A 184 14.74 17.62 -7.49
N LYS A 185 15.72 17.22 -8.30
CA LYS A 185 16.01 17.85 -9.60
C LYS A 185 14.81 17.73 -10.56
N ASP A 186 14.23 16.54 -10.64
CA ASP A 186 13.06 16.30 -11.50
C ASP A 186 11.84 17.03 -10.97
N ALA A 187 11.59 17.05 -9.66
CA ALA A 187 10.49 17.80 -9.08
C ALA A 187 10.60 19.30 -9.39
N MET A 188 11.80 19.88 -9.30
CA MET A 188 12.06 21.27 -9.69
C MET A 188 11.79 21.51 -11.17
N ALA A 189 12.20 20.58 -12.04
CA ALA A 189 11.99 20.69 -13.48
C ALA A 189 10.50 20.53 -13.86
N ILE A 190 9.88 19.44 -13.42
CA ILE A 190 8.50 19.05 -13.74
C ILE A 190 7.50 20.08 -13.24
N PHE A 191 7.65 20.51 -11.99
CA PHE A 191 6.71 21.40 -11.32
C PHE A 191 7.16 22.88 -11.31
N CYS A 192 8.26 23.17 -12.00
CA CYS A 192 8.83 24.51 -12.15
C CYS A 192 9.18 25.19 -10.81
N MET A 193 9.54 24.40 -9.80
CA MET A 193 9.86 24.91 -8.47
C MET A 193 11.34 25.29 -8.39
N ASN A 194 11.65 26.32 -7.60
CA ASN A 194 13.02 26.62 -7.21
C ASN A 194 13.44 25.86 -5.95
N GLU A 195 14.74 25.90 -5.65
CA GLU A 195 15.32 25.17 -4.53
C GLU A 195 14.71 25.58 -3.17
N ARG A 196 14.43 26.86 -2.97
CA ARG A 196 13.81 27.36 -1.72
C ARG A 196 12.39 26.85 -1.53
N GLN A 197 11.65 26.66 -2.62
CA GLN A 197 10.29 26.13 -2.60
C GLN A 197 10.31 24.63 -2.31
N ILE A 198 11.19 23.86 -2.96
CA ILE A 198 11.33 22.41 -2.73
C ILE A 198 11.82 22.10 -1.33
N ARG A 199 12.76 22.87 -0.77
CA ARG A 199 13.29 22.63 0.59
C ARG A 199 12.24 22.74 1.71
N LYS A 200 11.04 23.25 1.41
CA LYS A 200 9.90 23.26 2.35
C LYS A 200 9.16 21.92 2.39
N LEU A 201 9.39 21.05 1.40
CA LEU A 201 8.77 19.74 1.33
C LEU A 201 9.57 18.72 2.16
N PRO A 202 8.92 17.64 2.62
CA PRO A 202 9.59 16.42 3.06
C PRO A 202 10.58 15.92 1.99
N ILE A 203 11.88 15.99 2.29
CA ILE A 203 12.94 15.40 1.45
C ILE A 203 13.30 14.05 2.04
N LEU A 204 13.21 13.02 1.20
CA LEU A 204 13.63 11.66 1.50
C LEU A 204 15.07 11.47 1.03
N THR A 205 15.96 11.10 1.94
CA THR A 205 17.35 10.81 1.57
C THR A 205 17.51 9.30 1.42
N MET A 206 17.67 8.84 0.19
CA MET A 206 18.04 7.45 -0.11
C MET A 206 19.55 7.31 -0.10
N LYS A 207 20.03 6.29 0.63
CA LYS A 207 21.47 6.02 0.76
C LYS A 207 21.95 5.09 -0.35
N GLU A 208 21.57 3.81 -0.30
CA GLU A 208 22.11 2.75 -1.20
C GLU A 208 21.08 1.68 -1.59
N LEU A 209 20.00 1.53 -0.80
CA LEU A 209 18.96 0.54 -1.01
C LEU A 209 17.58 1.20 -0.94
N CYS A 210 16.65 0.76 -1.78
CA CYS A 210 15.22 0.97 -1.58
C CYS A 210 14.55 -0.38 -1.36
N TRP A 211 13.45 -0.43 -0.61
CA TRP A 211 12.66 -1.66 -0.49
C TRP A 211 12.09 -2.05 -1.86
N ASN A 212 11.53 -3.24 -2.01
CA ASN A 212 10.70 -3.61 -3.16
C ASN A 212 9.22 -3.57 -2.75
N VAL A 213 8.33 -3.03 -3.60
CA VAL A 213 6.88 -2.92 -3.32
C VAL A 213 6.29 -4.31 -3.08
N TRP A 214 6.86 -5.30 -3.76
CA TRP A 214 6.44 -6.70 -3.76
C TRP A 214 7.16 -7.56 -2.71
N SER A 215 8.30 -7.10 -2.19
CA SER A 215 9.05 -7.81 -1.15
C SER A 215 9.85 -6.83 -0.31
N ILE A 216 9.52 -6.74 0.97
CA ILE A 216 10.35 -5.97 1.91
C ILE A 216 11.61 -6.75 2.23
N LEU A 217 11.68 -8.06 2.04
CA LEU A 217 12.89 -8.82 2.39
C LEU A 217 13.99 -8.69 1.32
N ASP A 218 13.65 -8.17 0.14
CA ASP A 218 14.55 -8.06 -1.01
C ASP A 218 14.72 -6.58 -1.45
N PRO A 219 15.55 -5.79 -0.74
CA PRO A 219 15.81 -4.41 -1.14
C PRO A 219 16.55 -4.35 -2.49
N LEU A 220 16.16 -3.38 -3.31
CA LEU A 220 16.78 -3.11 -4.60
C LEU A 220 17.92 -2.09 -4.44
N PRO A 221 19.04 -2.25 -5.18
CA PRO A 221 20.07 -1.23 -5.29
C PRO A 221 19.44 0.07 -5.79
N ALA A 222 19.69 1.17 -5.08
CA ALA A 222 19.26 2.47 -5.50
C ALA A 222 20.40 3.48 -5.44
N GLY A 223 20.47 4.35 -6.45
CA GLY A 223 21.40 5.47 -6.43
C GLY A 223 21.13 6.36 -5.22
N ARG A 224 22.20 6.77 -4.53
CA ARG A 224 22.12 7.78 -3.48
C ARG A 224 21.47 9.04 -4.06
N GLY A 225 20.47 9.58 -3.37
CA GLY A 225 19.78 10.77 -3.85
C GLY A 225 18.74 11.31 -2.90
N ASP A 226 18.37 12.56 -3.13
CA ASP A 226 17.28 13.24 -2.44
C ASP A 226 16.03 13.22 -3.32
N PHE A 227 14.94 12.75 -2.72
CA PHE A 227 13.66 12.54 -3.38
C PHE A 227 12.56 13.29 -2.65
N VAL A 228 11.47 13.56 -3.35
CA VAL A 228 10.24 14.14 -2.80
C VAL A 228 9.03 13.37 -3.30
N SER A 229 7.94 13.40 -2.53
CA SER A 229 6.65 12.89 -3.01
C SER A 229 6.19 13.68 -4.23
N ALA A 230 5.84 12.99 -5.31
CA ALA A 230 5.24 13.60 -6.49
C ALA A 230 3.97 14.38 -6.11
N LYS A 231 3.05 13.74 -5.36
CA LYS A 231 1.83 14.39 -4.85
C LYS A 231 2.15 15.62 -3.99
N GLY A 232 3.09 15.53 -3.05
CA GLY A 232 3.48 16.67 -2.21
C GLY A 232 4.01 17.84 -3.03
N ALA A 233 4.92 17.57 -3.97
CA ALA A 233 5.49 18.58 -4.86
C ALA A 233 4.44 19.21 -5.79
N PHE A 234 3.53 18.40 -6.32
CA PHE A 234 2.44 18.89 -7.16
C PHE A 234 1.45 19.77 -6.40
N ILE A 235 1.06 19.39 -5.17
CA ILE A 235 0.18 20.22 -4.34
C ILE A 235 0.84 21.57 -4.06
N ALA A 236 2.10 21.57 -3.62
CA ALA A 236 2.85 22.80 -3.39
C ALA A 236 3.01 23.65 -4.66
N ALA A 237 3.17 23.01 -5.82
CA ALA A 237 3.19 23.70 -7.10
C ALA A 237 1.83 24.31 -7.45
N MET A 238 0.71 23.65 -7.13
CA MET A 238 -0.62 24.24 -7.30
C MET A 238 -0.81 25.47 -6.41
N ASP A 239 -0.26 25.47 -5.20
CA ASP A 239 -0.29 26.64 -4.31
C ASP A 239 0.55 27.81 -4.86
N ILE A 240 1.67 27.51 -5.52
CA ILE A 240 2.55 28.54 -6.14
C ILE A 240 1.93 29.11 -7.42
N TRP A 241 1.45 28.25 -8.32
CA TRP A 241 1.02 28.63 -9.66
C TRP A 241 -0.49 28.92 -9.76
N GLY A 242 -1.24 28.63 -8.71
CA GLY A 242 -2.69 28.77 -8.60
C GLY A 242 -3.48 27.70 -9.37
N ASN A 243 -2.99 27.24 -10.51
CA ASN A 243 -3.61 26.14 -11.26
C ASN A 243 -2.63 25.41 -12.20
N ARG A 244 -3.04 24.21 -12.62
CA ARG A 244 -2.27 23.34 -13.52
C ARG A 244 -1.95 23.99 -14.88
N LYS A 245 -2.88 24.75 -15.47
CA LYS A 245 -2.67 25.35 -16.80
C LYS A 245 -1.53 26.38 -16.76
N THR A 246 -1.48 27.20 -15.70
CA THR A 246 -0.40 28.16 -15.50
C THR A 246 0.95 27.46 -15.31
N MET A 247 0.99 26.43 -14.46
CA MET A 247 2.21 25.63 -14.26
C MET A 247 2.71 25.02 -15.57
N CYS A 248 1.84 24.35 -16.33
CA CYS A 248 2.23 23.74 -17.61
C CYS A 248 2.66 24.78 -18.66
N ARG A 249 2.02 25.95 -18.69
CA ARG A 249 2.43 27.05 -19.58
C ARG A 249 3.84 27.53 -19.24
N TYR A 250 4.13 27.71 -17.95
CA TYR A 250 5.48 28.07 -17.51
C TYR A 250 6.47 26.97 -17.90
N ALA A 251 6.15 25.72 -17.64
CA ALA A 251 7.01 24.58 -17.97
C ALA A 251 7.36 24.50 -19.46
N SER A 252 6.38 24.69 -20.34
CA SER A 252 6.58 24.64 -21.80
C SER A 252 7.56 25.69 -22.34
N VAL A 253 7.73 26.81 -21.64
CA VAL A 253 8.71 27.85 -22.01
C VAL A 253 10.15 27.42 -21.69
N TYR A 254 10.32 26.52 -20.73
CA TYR A 254 11.64 26.10 -20.25
C TYR A 254 12.02 24.65 -20.60
N ASP A 255 11.11 23.85 -21.14
CA ASP A 255 11.37 22.46 -21.53
C ASP A 255 12.35 22.36 -22.72
N ASP A 256 12.43 23.37 -23.59
CA ASP A 256 13.23 23.35 -24.84
C ASP A 256 14.75 23.53 -24.59
N ASP A 257 15.14 24.22 -23.51
CA ASP A 257 16.55 24.58 -23.25
C ASP A 257 17.28 23.64 -22.27
N ARG A 258 16.58 22.91 -21.39
CA ARG A 258 17.23 22.20 -20.27
C ARG A 258 17.85 20.84 -20.60
N HIS A 259 17.47 20.24 -21.73
CA HIS A 259 17.83 18.85 -22.06
C HIS A 259 18.54 18.71 -23.42
N ARG A 260 19.07 19.82 -23.97
CA ARG A 260 19.76 19.80 -25.25
C ARG A 260 21.08 19.03 -25.21
N ASP A 261 21.75 19.02 -24.06
CA ASP A 261 23.17 18.64 -23.96
C ASP A 261 23.45 17.29 -23.27
N ASP A 262 22.44 16.53 -22.82
CA ASP A 262 22.66 15.20 -22.21
C ASP A 262 22.33 14.08 -23.22
N PRO A 263 23.34 13.41 -23.80
CA PRO A 263 23.14 12.37 -24.82
C PRO A 263 22.63 11.03 -24.25
N ASP A 264 22.67 10.83 -22.93
CA ASP A 264 22.30 9.56 -22.29
C ASP A 264 20.83 9.51 -21.83
N ILE A 265 20.09 10.61 -21.97
CA ILE A 265 18.68 10.71 -21.55
C ILE A 265 17.75 10.43 -22.74
N ASP A 266 16.93 9.39 -22.63
CA ASP A 266 15.79 9.16 -23.52
C ASP A 266 14.78 10.33 -23.38
N LYS A 267 14.86 11.27 -24.34
CA LYS A 267 14.07 12.50 -24.34
C LYS A 267 12.57 12.22 -24.46
N ASP A 268 12.20 11.22 -25.25
CA ASP A 268 10.80 10.88 -25.48
C ASP A 268 10.19 10.24 -24.22
N GLY A 269 10.94 9.36 -23.56
CA GLY A 269 10.57 8.78 -22.27
C GLY A 269 10.45 9.82 -21.15
N LEU A 270 11.39 10.77 -21.07
CA LEU A 270 11.37 11.84 -20.06
C LEU A 270 10.19 12.81 -20.25
N LEU A 271 9.93 13.25 -21.49
CA LEU A 271 8.79 14.11 -21.80
C LEU A 271 7.46 13.43 -21.48
N ALA A 272 7.34 12.14 -21.77
CA ALA A 272 6.15 11.36 -21.43
C ALA A 272 5.98 11.23 -19.90
N ALA A 273 7.07 10.99 -19.16
CA ALA A 273 7.07 10.97 -17.69
C ALA A 273 6.64 12.32 -17.09
N TYR A 274 7.13 13.43 -17.63
CA TYR A 274 6.79 14.78 -17.20
C TYR A 274 5.32 15.07 -17.47
N TRP A 275 4.82 14.68 -18.64
CA TRP A 275 3.41 14.80 -18.98
C TRP A 275 2.52 14.00 -18.01
N VAL A 276 2.89 12.76 -17.68
CA VAL A 276 2.18 11.93 -16.70
C VAL A 276 2.13 12.63 -15.34
N LEU A 277 3.26 13.10 -14.82
CA LEU A 277 3.35 13.69 -13.49
C LEU A 277 2.64 15.05 -13.40
N ARG A 278 2.70 15.86 -14.45
CA ARG A 278 1.93 17.11 -14.54
C ARG A 278 0.43 16.84 -14.65
N ASN A 279 0.04 15.68 -15.21
CA ASN A 279 -1.36 15.31 -15.41
C ASN A 279 -1.92 14.35 -14.37
N MET A 280 -1.14 13.93 -13.37
CA MET A 280 -1.54 12.89 -12.42
C MET A 280 -2.81 13.23 -11.65
N GLN A 281 -3.49 12.19 -11.19
CA GLN A 281 -4.73 12.33 -10.42
C GLN A 281 -4.44 12.03 -8.94
N ILE A 282 -4.69 13.02 -8.07
CA ILE A 282 -4.52 12.84 -6.62
C ILE A 282 -5.56 11.86 -6.06
N LYS A 283 -6.79 11.94 -6.57
CA LYS A 283 -7.87 10.98 -6.33
C LYS A 283 -8.16 10.28 -7.64
N THR A 284 -8.29 8.97 -7.59
CA THR A 284 -8.56 8.15 -8.77
C THR A 284 -10.04 7.83 -8.86
N PRO A 285 -10.53 7.35 -10.02
CA PRO A 285 -11.86 6.73 -10.11
C PRO A 285 -12.02 5.60 -9.07
N ASP A 286 -13.27 5.23 -8.79
CA ASP A 286 -13.64 4.27 -7.73
C ASP A 286 -13.01 2.87 -7.90
N ASP A 287 -12.53 2.53 -9.11
CA ASP A 287 -11.87 1.26 -9.40
C ASP A 287 -10.34 1.39 -9.58
N PRO A 288 -9.53 1.15 -8.54
CA PRO A 288 -8.07 1.18 -8.65
C PRO A 288 -7.50 0.03 -9.50
N THR A 289 -8.29 -1.01 -9.82
CA THR A 289 -7.85 -2.08 -10.75
C THR A 289 -7.81 -1.59 -12.20
N GLN A 290 -8.37 -0.41 -12.44
CA GLN A 290 -8.48 0.25 -13.73
C GLN A 290 -7.50 1.40 -13.89
N LEU A 291 -6.57 1.59 -12.96
CA LEU A 291 -5.52 2.58 -13.12
C LEU A 291 -4.68 2.22 -14.35
N ASP A 292 -4.67 3.13 -15.32
CA ASP A 292 -3.65 3.09 -16.35
C ASP A 292 -2.34 3.52 -15.70
N SER A 293 -1.66 2.57 -15.07
CA SER A 293 -0.24 2.74 -14.79
C SER A 293 0.43 3.01 -16.13
N PRO A 294 1.15 4.13 -16.29
CA PRO A 294 1.92 4.36 -17.49
C PRO A 294 2.84 3.15 -17.67
N THR A 295 2.73 2.47 -18.81
CA THR A 295 3.68 1.41 -19.21
C THR A 295 5.01 1.98 -19.64
N LEU A 296 5.19 3.30 -19.50
CA LEU A 296 6.46 3.97 -19.69
C LEU A 296 7.47 3.31 -18.76
N VAL A 297 8.61 2.93 -19.32
CA VAL A 297 9.83 2.67 -18.56
C VAL A 297 10.16 4.00 -17.90
N MET A 298 9.60 4.21 -16.71
CA MET A 298 9.82 5.44 -15.98
C MET A 298 11.32 5.52 -15.64
N PRO A 299 11.93 6.72 -15.74
CA PRO A 299 13.35 6.88 -15.46
C PRO A 299 13.72 6.27 -14.09
N PRO A 300 14.95 5.76 -13.91
CA PRO A 300 15.39 5.09 -12.69
C PRO A 300 15.31 5.97 -11.43
N GLN A 301 15.10 7.29 -11.58
CA GLN A 301 14.91 8.25 -10.48
C GLN A 301 13.49 8.28 -9.92
N ILE A 302 12.58 7.40 -10.38
CA ILE A 302 11.22 7.29 -9.86
C ILE A 302 11.10 6.05 -9.00
N VAL A 303 10.99 6.26 -7.70
CA VAL A 303 10.91 5.20 -6.71
C VAL A 303 9.45 5.04 -6.32
N SER A 304 8.78 4.04 -6.90
CA SER A 304 7.41 3.64 -6.53
C SER A 304 7.35 2.98 -5.13
N ILE A 305 8.49 2.92 -4.43
CA ILE A 305 8.73 1.99 -3.33
C ILE A 305 8.80 2.62 -1.94
N MET A 306 8.12 3.73 -1.75
CA MET A 306 8.06 4.41 -0.44
C MET A 306 6.77 4.09 0.31
N SER A 307 6.23 2.89 0.12
CA SER A 307 5.11 2.39 0.89
C SER A 307 5.46 1.08 1.59
N ALA A 308 4.99 0.93 2.83
CA ALA A 308 5.18 -0.27 3.63
C ALA A 308 3.82 -0.83 4.05
N PRO A 309 3.67 -2.15 4.26
CA PRO A 309 2.54 -2.74 4.95
C PRO A 309 2.20 -1.97 6.21
N PHE A 310 0.91 -1.72 6.39
CA PHE A 310 0.44 -0.96 7.52
C PHE A 310 -0.84 -1.56 8.06
N PRO A 311 -0.80 -2.15 9.26
CA PRO A 311 -1.95 -2.86 9.80
C PRO A 311 -3.08 -1.89 10.08
N TRP A 312 -4.30 -2.44 10.15
CA TRP A 312 -5.47 -1.69 10.57
C TRP A 312 -6.04 -2.26 11.86
N ILE A 313 -6.36 -1.35 12.79
CA ILE A 313 -6.92 -1.69 14.10
C ILE A 313 -8.35 -1.13 14.15
N PRO A 314 -9.39 -1.97 14.10
CA PRO A 314 -10.77 -1.50 14.13
C PRO A 314 -11.07 -0.63 15.35
N LYS A 315 -12.01 0.31 15.20
CA LYS A 315 -12.42 1.17 16.31
C LYS A 315 -12.93 0.31 17.48
N GLY A 316 -12.42 0.59 18.68
CA GLY A 316 -12.78 -0.17 19.89
C GLY A 316 -12.04 -1.50 20.06
N LYS A 317 -11.26 -1.96 19.08
CA LYS A 317 -10.40 -3.13 19.22
C LYS A 317 -8.96 -2.75 19.58
N THR A 318 -8.26 -3.66 20.24
CA THR A 318 -6.83 -3.59 20.56
C THR A 318 -5.97 -4.45 19.63
N GLU A 319 -6.60 -5.27 18.80
CA GLU A 319 -5.95 -6.20 17.88
C GLU A 319 -6.11 -5.75 16.43
N VAL A 320 -5.14 -6.12 15.60
CA VAL A 320 -5.16 -5.93 14.15
C VAL A 320 -6.23 -6.85 13.55
N ASP A 321 -7.07 -6.30 12.68
CA ASP A 321 -8.01 -7.14 11.93
C ASP A 321 -7.27 -7.84 10.79
N ARG A 322 -7.44 -9.16 10.70
CA ARG A 322 -6.85 -9.93 9.60
C ARG A 322 -7.55 -9.59 8.30
N ARG A 323 -6.77 -9.30 7.26
CA ARG A 323 -7.27 -9.12 5.90
C ARG A 323 -6.85 -10.27 5.01
N TYR A 324 -7.64 -10.48 3.98
CA TYR A 324 -7.49 -11.60 3.07
C TYR A 324 -7.40 -11.12 1.62
N MET A 325 -6.61 -11.83 0.83
CA MET A 325 -6.63 -11.75 -0.62
C MET A 325 -7.38 -12.96 -1.20
N CYS A 326 -7.92 -12.82 -2.41
CA CYS A 326 -8.63 -13.89 -3.08
C CYS A 326 -7.65 -14.79 -3.85
N ARG A 327 -7.46 -16.03 -3.40
CA ARG A 327 -6.65 -17.06 -4.09
C ARG A 327 -7.16 -17.32 -5.51
N GLY A 328 -8.47 -17.18 -5.72
CA GLY A 328 -9.10 -17.26 -7.04
C GLY A 328 -8.65 -16.15 -8.00
N CYS A 329 -8.50 -14.91 -7.51
CA CYS A 329 -7.96 -13.82 -8.32
C CYS A 329 -6.49 -14.04 -8.66
N LEU A 330 -5.70 -14.56 -7.71
CA LEU A 330 -4.31 -14.94 -7.97
C LEU A 330 -4.25 -16.02 -9.06
N TRP A 331 -5.04 -17.09 -8.92
CA TRP A 331 -5.11 -18.16 -9.91
C TRP A 331 -5.48 -17.65 -11.31
N LEU A 332 -6.41 -16.68 -11.41
CA LEU A 332 -6.74 -16.05 -12.69
C LEU A 332 -5.57 -15.22 -13.24
N SER A 333 -4.79 -14.56 -12.39
CA SER A 333 -3.66 -13.71 -12.80
C SER A 333 -2.48 -14.51 -13.37
N GLU A 334 -2.31 -15.76 -12.92
CA GLU A 334 -1.27 -16.67 -13.39
C GLU A 334 -1.59 -17.31 -14.75
N ARG A 335 -2.81 -17.11 -15.27
CA ARG A 335 -3.24 -17.68 -16.55
C ARG A 335 -2.74 -16.83 -17.71
N ASN A 336 -2.04 -17.48 -18.65
CA ASN A 336 -1.60 -16.84 -19.90
C ASN A 336 -2.78 -16.27 -20.72
N LYS A 337 -3.91 -16.98 -20.74
CA LYS A 337 -5.17 -16.57 -21.36
C LYS A 337 -6.34 -16.99 -20.47
N VAL A 338 -7.30 -16.08 -20.31
CA VAL A 338 -8.56 -16.32 -19.60
C VAL A 338 -9.68 -16.26 -20.65
N SER A 339 -10.59 -17.21 -20.62
CA SER A 339 -11.69 -17.25 -21.59
C SER A 339 -12.70 -16.12 -21.34
N ASP A 340 -13.40 -15.73 -22.41
CA ASP A 340 -14.48 -14.74 -22.34
C ASP A 340 -15.56 -15.13 -21.31
N THR A 341 -15.84 -16.43 -21.19
CA THR A 341 -16.82 -16.95 -20.23
C THR A 341 -16.39 -16.64 -18.79
N LEU A 342 -15.15 -16.94 -18.43
CA LEU A 342 -14.61 -16.68 -17.09
C LEU A 342 -14.47 -15.17 -16.81
N LEU A 343 -14.12 -14.38 -17.83
CA LEU A 343 -14.07 -12.92 -17.74
C LEU A 343 -15.46 -12.35 -17.45
N LYS A 344 -16.47 -12.73 -18.24
CA LYS A 344 -17.86 -12.30 -18.05
C LYS A 344 -18.40 -12.70 -16.68
N TYR A 345 -18.14 -13.93 -16.25
CA TYR A 345 -18.53 -14.39 -14.91
C TYR A 345 -17.90 -13.52 -13.81
N SER A 346 -16.63 -13.14 -14.02
CA SER A 346 -15.92 -12.24 -13.10
C SER A 346 -16.34 -10.77 -13.23
N GLY A 347 -17.32 -10.42 -14.07
CA GLY A 347 -17.69 -9.04 -14.34
C GLY A 347 -16.58 -8.23 -15.04
N ILE A 348 -15.73 -8.89 -15.83
CA ILE A 348 -14.70 -8.26 -16.67
C ILE A 348 -15.18 -8.30 -18.12
N ASN A 349 -15.15 -7.16 -18.80
CA ASN A 349 -15.55 -7.09 -20.21
C ASN A 349 -14.50 -7.76 -21.11
N PRO A 350 -14.83 -8.86 -21.81
CA PRO A 350 -13.87 -9.56 -22.66
C PRO A 350 -13.49 -8.79 -23.93
N LYS A 351 -14.24 -7.74 -24.30
CA LYS A 351 -13.92 -6.89 -25.46
C LYS A 351 -12.77 -5.91 -25.20
N LEU A 352 -12.26 -5.86 -23.97
CA LEU A 352 -11.09 -5.05 -23.64
C LEU A 352 -9.84 -5.65 -24.27
N SER A 353 -8.80 -4.83 -24.49
CA SER A 353 -7.51 -5.35 -24.95
C SER A 353 -6.89 -6.31 -23.92
N ASP A 354 -6.16 -7.32 -24.39
CA ASP A 354 -5.48 -8.29 -23.52
C ASP A 354 -4.64 -7.64 -22.42
N ALA A 355 -3.92 -6.56 -22.76
CA ALA A 355 -3.13 -5.79 -21.80
C ALA A 355 -3.99 -5.14 -20.71
N ARG A 356 -5.20 -4.67 -21.06
CA ARG A 356 -6.14 -4.10 -20.09
C ARG A 356 -6.76 -5.18 -19.20
N VAL A 357 -7.14 -6.32 -19.78
CA VAL A 357 -7.67 -7.48 -19.04
C VAL A 357 -6.65 -7.97 -18.02
N LYS A 358 -5.39 -8.19 -18.44
CA LYS A 358 -4.30 -8.62 -17.56
C LYS A 358 -4.10 -7.65 -16.39
N ARG A 359 -4.13 -6.34 -16.64
CA ARG A 359 -4.01 -5.32 -15.59
C ARG A 359 -5.17 -5.36 -14.59
N ILE A 360 -6.41 -5.50 -15.06
CA ILE A 360 -7.58 -5.62 -14.16
C ILE A 360 -7.46 -6.87 -13.28
N ILE A 361 -7.07 -8.01 -13.86
CA ILE A 361 -6.90 -9.26 -13.11
C ILE A 361 -5.76 -9.13 -12.10
N ALA A 362 -4.61 -8.59 -12.49
CA ALA A 362 -3.50 -8.31 -11.58
C ALA A 362 -3.92 -7.35 -10.46
N GLY A 363 -4.66 -6.28 -10.78
CA GLY A 363 -5.15 -5.37 -9.77
C GLY A 363 -6.13 -6.02 -8.78
N ARG A 364 -6.96 -6.95 -9.26
CA ARG A 364 -7.88 -7.72 -8.42
C ARG A 364 -7.20 -8.74 -7.53
N CYS A 365 -6.08 -9.34 -7.95
CA CYS A 365 -5.34 -10.25 -7.07
C CYS A 365 -4.71 -9.49 -5.89
N GLN A 366 -4.40 -8.20 -6.07
CA GLN A 366 -3.87 -7.29 -5.05
C GLN A 366 -4.93 -6.61 -4.18
N MET A 367 -6.21 -6.95 -4.37
CA MET A 367 -7.29 -6.45 -3.53
C MET A 367 -7.33 -7.21 -2.21
N THR A 368 -7.47 -6.48 -1.10
CA THR A 368 -7.69 -7.07 0.21
C THR A 368 -9.10 -6.84 0.70
N TYR A 369 -9.56 -7.78 1.52
CA TYR A 369 -10.94 -7.91 1.95
C TYR A 369 -10.98 -8.22 3.45
N THR A 370 -12.04 -7.77 4.13
CA THR A 370 -12.47 -8.47 5.35
C THR A 370 -12.94 -9.88 4.98
N TRP A 371 -13.10 -10.78 5.95
CA TRP A 371 -13.68 -12.09 5.66
C TRP A 371 -15.07 -11.98 5.01
N GLU A 372 -15.93 -11.10 5.52
CA GLU A 372 -17.26 -10.83 4.99
C GLU A 372 -17.23 -10.31 3.55
N ASP A 373 -16.36 -9.32 3.28
CA ASP A 373 -16.18 -8.77 1.93
C ASP A 373 -15.64 -9.84 0.97
N LEU A 374 -14.74 -10.71 1.44
CA LEU A 374 -14.18 -11.79 0.64
C LEU A 374 -15.28 -12.79 0.26
N MET A 375 -16.16 -13.17 1.20
CA MET A 375 -17.28 -14.08 0.93
C MET A 375 -18.25 -13.50 -0.10
N THR A 376 -18.43 -12.19 -0.11
CA THR A 376 -19.20 -11.49 -1.15
C THR A 376 -18.46 -11.54 -2.49
N HIS A 377 -17.15 -11.28 -2.49
CA HIS A 377 -16.32 -11.30 -3.69
C HIS A 377 -16.25 -12.68 -4.37
N VAL A 378 -16.04 -13.76 -3.61
CA VAL A 378 -15.80 -15.10 -4.19
C VAL A 378 -17.01 -15.63 -4.97
N ARG A 379 -18.24 -15.20 -4.63
CA ARG A 379 -19.46 -15.53 -5.38
C ARG A 379 -19.39 -15.08 -6.84
N GLY A 380 -18.75 -13.93 -7.09
CA GLY A 380 -18.54 -13.37 -8.42
C GLY A 380 -17.13 -13.55 -8.97
N CYS A 381 -16.31 -14.44 -8.40
CA CYS A 381 -14.94 -14.67 -8.85
C CYS A 381 -14.81 -16.02 -9.55
N ALA A 382 -14.56 -16.03 -10.85
CA ALA A 382 -14.49 -17.29 -11.61
C ALA A 382 -13.35 -18.19 -11.10
N GLY A 383 -12.19 -17.62 -10.78
CA GLY A 383 -11.07 -18.37 -10.22
C GLY A 383 -11.39 -19.00 -8.87
N ALA A 384 -12.09 -18.28 -7.98
CA ALA A 384 -12.50 -18.83 -6.70
C ALA A 384 -13.50 -19.97 -6.90
N GLY A 385 -14.45 -19.81 -7.83
CA GLY A 385 -15.41 -20.85 -8.17
C GLY A 385 -14.76 -22.14 -8.69
N ILE A 386 -13.71 -22.02 -9.53
CA ILE A 386 -12.92 -23.15 -10.00
C ILE A 386 -12.24 -23.87 -8.83
N LEU A 387 -11.58 -23.13 -7.93
CA LEU A 387 -10.90 -23.70 -6.76
C LEU A 387 -11.90 -24.41 -5.83
N MET A 388 -13.04 -23.77 -5.55
CA MET A 388 -14.10 -24.33 -4.72
C MET A 388 -14.67 -25.62 -5.30
N ARG A 389 -14.96 -25.65 -6.61
CA ARG A 389 -15.43 -26.87 -7.27
C ARG A 389 -14.38 -27.98 -7.22
N ARG A 390 -13.12 -27.64 -7.50
CA ARG A 390 -12.02 -28.61 -7.50
C ARG A 390 -11.92 -29.34 -6.16
N TYR A 391 -12.04 -28.59 -5.05
CA TYR A 391 -12.07 -29.16 -3.71
C TYR A 391 -13.18 -30.23 -3.55
N PHE A 392 -14.40 -29.95 -4.01
CA PHE A 392 -15.50 -30.93 -3.90
C PHE A 392 -15.28 -32.16 -4.77
N VAL A 393 -14.81 -31.99 -6.01
CA VAL A 393 -14.51 -33.12 -6.91
C VAL A 393 -13.42 -34.01 -6.30
N GLU A 394 -12.33 -33.41 -5.79
CA GLU A 394 -11.25 -34.16 -5.14
C GLU A 394 -11.72 -34.86 -3.86
N ARG A 395 -12.55 -34.20 -3.05
CA ARG A 395 -13.13 -34.80 -1.84
C ARG A 395 -14.04 -35.99 -2.19
N ASP A 396 -14.94 -35.84 -3.16
CA ASP A 396 -15.87 -36.90 -3.53
C ASP A 396 -15.11 -38.10 -4.14
N HIS A 397 -14.01 -37.86 -4.87
CA HIS A 397 -13.10 -38.94 -5.30
C HIS A 397 -12.40 -39.64 -4.13
N GLN A 398 -11.96 -38.92 -3.09
CA GLN A 398 -11.39 -39.53 -1.87
C GLN A 398 -12.42 -40.38 -1.11
N TRP A 399 -13.70 -40.02 -1.16
CA TRP A 399 -14.78 -40.81 -0.58
C TRP A 399 -15.16 -42.05 -1.40
N CYS A 400 -14.88 -42.05 -2.72
CA CYS A 400 -15.16 -43.18 -3.62
C CYS A 400 -14.01 -44.18 -3.73
N LEU A 401 -12.83 -43.93 -3.14
CA LEU A 401 -11.80 -44.95 -3.02
C LEU A 401 -12.26 -45.97 -1.96
N PRO A 402 -12.33 -47.28 -2.28
CA PRO A 402 -12.55 -48.28 -1.25
C PRO A 402 -11.47 -48.11 -0.19
N LYS A 403 -11.88 -48.09 1.08
CA LYS A 403 -10.94 -48.27 2.18
C LYS A 403 -10.45 -49.71 2.08
N ASP A 404 -9.40 -49.92 1.29
CA ASP A 404 -8.79 -51.23 1.15
C ASP A 404 -8.27 -51.70 2.51
N GLY A 405 -8.97 -52.69 3.06
CA GLY A 405 -8.45 -53.78 3.89
C GLY A 405 -7.79 -53.43 5.21
N SER A 406 -8.59 -53.40 6.28
CA SER A 406 -8.16 -53.91 7.60
C SER A 406 -8.73 -55.31 7.80
#